data_AF-A0A9J7HCG6-F1
#
_entry.id   AF-A0A9J7HCG6-F1
#
_cell.length_a   1.000
_cell.length_b   1.000
_cell.length_c   1.000
_cell.angle_alpha   90.00
_cell.angle_beta   90.00
_cell.angle_gamma   90.00
#
_symmetry.space_group_name_H-M   'P 1'
#
loop_
_entity.id
_entity.type
_entity.pdbx_description
1 polymer ?
#
loop_
_entity_poly.entity_id
_entity_poly.type
_entity_poly.pdbx_seq_one_letter_code
_entity_poly.pdbx_strand_id
1 'polypeptide(L)'
;MSMSRLRRDSAWKYCWGFLMVFCRTAISSPTVLEPIYWNSSNSRFLPGQGLVLYPQIGDKLDIICPKVDSKTVGQYEYYKLYMVDKDQADRCTIKKKNTPLLNCSIPQQDVKFTIKFQEFSPNICGLEFQENKDYYIIWANLPGFLWY
;
A
#
# COMPACT_ATOMS: atom_id res chain seq x y z
N MET A 1 27.95 58.70 -18.34
CA MET A 1 27.99 57.70 -17.25
C MET A 1 26.56 57.27 -16.91
N SER A 2 25.98 56.32 -17.64
CA SER A 2 24.70 55.68 -17.25
C SER A 2 24.59 54.35 -17.97
N MET A 3 25.20 53.32 -17.39
CA MET A 3 25.16 51.97 -17.93
C MET A 3 25.27 50.97 -16.76
N SER A 4 24.31 51.02 -15.84
CA SER A 4 24.30 50.08 -14.70
C SER A 4 22.92 49.74 -14.10
N ARG A 5 21.80 50.29 -14.59
CA ARG A 5 20.46 49.98 -14.02
C ARG A 5 19.66 48.88 -14.69
N LEU A 6 20.02 48.42 -15.90
CA LEU A 6 19.22 47.41 -16.63
C LEU A 6 19.49 45.94 -16.24
N ARG A 7 20.54 45.65 -15.46
CA ARG A 7 20.97 44.26 -15.18
C ARG A 7 20.37 43.64 -13.90
N ARG A 8 19.75 44.45 -13.02
CA ARG A 8 19.32 44.03 -11.67
C ARG A 8 17.89 43.47 -11.61
N ASP A 9 16.98 43.96 -12.47
CA ASP A 9 15.57 43.55 -12.44
C ASP A 9 15.30 42.21 -13.14
N SER A 10 16.23 41.77 -13.99
CA SER A 10 16.10 40.54 -14.76
C SER A 10 16.37 39.31 -13.89
N ALA A 11 17.42 39.34 -13.07
CA ALA A 11 17.82 38.20 -12.25
C ALA A 11 16.76 37.80 -11.20
N TRP A 12 16.04 38.76 -10.62
CA TRP A 12 14.97 38.48 -9.64
C TRP A 12 13.78 37.74 -10.26
N LYS A 13 13.38 38.13 -11.48
CA LYS A 13 12.30 37.49 -12.24
C LYS A 13 12.68 36.07 -12.68
N TYR A 14 13.94 35.86 -13.06
CA TYR A 14 14.45 34.52 -13.37
C TYR A 14 14.53 33.63 -12.13
N CYS A 15 14.97 34.15 -10.97
CA CYS A 15 14.98 33.39 -9.72
C CYS A 15 13.58 32.98 -9.27
N TRP A 16 12.59 33.89 -9.33
CA TRP A 16 11.20 33.55 -9.02
C TRP A 16 10.59 32.58 -10.03
N GLY A 17 10.92 32.74 -11.32
CA GLY A 17 10.51 31.80 -12.37
C GLY A 17 11.09 30.41 -12.15
N PHE A 18 12.37 30.30 -11.82
CA PHE A 18 13.02 29.02 -11.48
C PHE A 18 12.45 28.41 -10.21
N LEU A 19 12.20 29.22 -9.16
CA LEU A 19 11.63 28.77 -7.89
C LEU A 19 10.20 28.25 -8.06
N MET A 20 9.38 28.91 -8.88
CA MET A 20 8.01 28.46 -9.19
C MET A 20 7.98 27.20 -10.07
N VAL A 21 8.97 27.01 -10.94
CA VAL A 21 9.14 25.77 -11.72
C VAL A 21 9.59 24.61 -10.82
N PHE A 22 10.53 24.83 -9.90
CA PHE A 22 10.96 23.81 -8.92
C PHE A 22 9.90 23.49 -7.86
N CYS A 23 9.08 24.46 -7.44
CA CYS A 23 7.97 24.19 -6.51
C CYS A 23 6.87 23.31 -7.11
N ARG A 24 6.69 23.29 -8.43
CA ARG A 24 5.68 22.43 -9.08
C ARG A 24 6.09 20.96 -9.15
N THR A 25 7.39 20.65 -9.06
CA THR A 25 7.88 19.28 -9.15
C THR A 25 7.90 18.54 -7.81
N ALA A 26 7.60 19.21 -6.70
CA ALA A 26 7.70 18.65 -5.35
C ALA A 26 6.38 18.10 -4.78
N ILE A 27 5.28 18.13 -5.54
CA ILE A 27 4.00 17.59 -5.08
C ILE A 27 3.88 16.15 -5.57
N SER A 28 4.19 15.19 -4.69
CA SER A 28 3.87 13.77 -4.92
C SER A 28 2.35 13.66 -5.11
N SER A 29 1.92 13.33 -6.32
CA SER A 29 0.50 13.16 -6.61
C SER A 29 0.04 11.79 -6.12
N PRO A 30 -1.18 11.67 -5.55
CA PRO A 30 -1.71 10.40 -5.11
C PRO A 30 -1.75 9.42 -6.28
N THR A 31 -1.04 8.31 -6.14
CA THR A 31 -0.84 7.32 -7.20
C THR A 31 -1.55 6.02 -6.85
N VAL A 32 -2.08 5.34 -7.86
CA VAL A 32 -2.55 3.96 -7.70
C VAL A 32 -1.34 3.06 -7.85
N LEU A 33 -0.93 2.44 -6.74
CA LEU A 33 0.17 1.50 -6.67
C LEU A 33 -0.20 0.21 -7.43
N GLU A 34 0.83 -0.52 -7.85
CA GLU A 34 0.64 -1.82 -8.49
C GLU A 34 -0.06 -2.79 -7.52
N PRO A 35 -1.10 -3.52 -7.99
CA PRO A 35 -1.85 -4.42 -7.12
C PRO A 35 -0.99 -5.59 -6.65
N ILE A 36 -1.24 -6.04 -5.42
CA ILE A 36 -0.62 -7.24 -4.85
C ILE A 36 -1.56 -8.41 -5.02
N TYR A 37 -1.13 -9.42 -5.79
CA TYR A 37 -1.80 -10.72 -5.80
C TYR A 37 -1.39 -11.53 -4.58
N TRP A 38 -2.34 -11.83 -3.72
CA TRP A 38 -2.10 -12.60 -2.49
C TRP A 38 -2.21 -14.10 -2.79
N ASN A 39 -1.13 -14.68 -3.29
CA ASN A 39 -1.00 -16.12 -3.54
C ASN A 39 0.44 -16.60 -3.32
N SER A 40 0.63 -17.91 -3.19
CA SER A 40 1.94 -18.54 -2.99
C SER A 40 2.87 -18.42 -4.21
N SER A 41 2.30 -18.31 -5.41
CA SER A 41 3.04 -18.19 -6.68
C SER A 41 3.61 -16.79 -6.94
N ASN A 42 3.28 -15.79 -6.12
CA ASN A 42 3.71 -14.41 -6.33
C ASN A 42 5.18 -14.24 -5.88
N SER A 43 6.07 -14.10 -6.87
CA SER A 43 7.51 -13.94 -6.67
C SER A 43 7.94 -12.64 -5.97
N ARG A 44 7.02 -11.68 -5.77
CA ARG A 44 7.29 -10.46 -4.99
C ARG A 44 7.43 -10.72 -3.49
N PHE A 45 6.89 -11.82 -2.99
CA PHE A 45 7.08 -12.23 -1.59
C PHE A 45 8.42 -12.95 -1.44
N LEU A 46 9.40 -12.26 -0.87
CA LEU A 46 10.73 -12.82 -0.66
C LEU A 46 10.72 -13.78 0.55
N PRO A 47 11.35 -14.97 0.44
CA PRO A 47 11.45 -15.91 1.57
C PRO A 47 12.10 -15.26 2.79
N GLY A 48 11.44 -15.34 3.94
CA GLY A 48 11.92 -14.82 5.22
C GLY A 48 11.80 -13.30 5.42
N GLN A 49 11.59 -12.52 4.36
CA GLN A 49 11.44 -11.05 4.44
C GLN A 49 10.03 -10.57 4.10
N GLY A 50 9.28 -11.33 3.29
CA GLY A 50 7.96 -10.94 2.80
C GLY A 50 8.04 -9.88 1.71
N LEU A 51 7.06 -8.97 1.68
CA LEU A 51 6.98 -7.86 0.73
C LEU A 51 6.95 -6.54 1.50
N VAL A 52 7.86 -5.62 1.15
CA VAL A 52 7.95 -4.28 1.76
C VAL A 52 7.60 -3.23 0.71
N LEU A 53 6.73 -2.28 1.09
CA LEU A 53 6.32 -1.16 0.25
C LEU A 53 6.51 0.16 1.01
N TYR A 54 6.70 1.25 0.26
CA TYR A 54 6.84 2.61 0.79
C TYR A 54 5.77 3.56 0.23
N PRO A 55 4.48 3.27 0.47
CA PRO A 55 3.38 4.11 0.01
C PRO A 55 3.43 5.51 0.65
N GLN A 56 2.95 6.52 -0.08
CA GLN A 56 2.80 7.88 0.42
C GLN A 56 1.34 8.16 0.82
N ILE A 57 1.11 9.16 1.65
CA ILE A 57 -0.24 9.59 1.99
C ILE A 57 -0.96 10.07 0.71
N GLY A 58 -2.18 9.56 0.51
CA GLY A 58 -3.00 9.74 -0.67
C GLY A 58 -2.96 8.56 -1.65
N ASP A 59 -1.96 7.69 -1.56
CA ASP A 59 -1.84 6.53 -2.45
C ASP A 59 -2.95 5.50 -2.23
N LYS A 60 -3.17 4.67 -3.25
CA LYS A 60 -4.11 3.55 -3.20
C LYS A 60 -3.41 2.26 -3.57
N LEU A 61 -3.69 1.20 -2.82
CA LEU A 61 -3.14 -0.13 -3.06
C LEU A 61 -4.26 -1.17 -3.05
N ASP A 62 -4.35 -1.95 -4.12
CA ASP A 62 -5.28 -3.07 -4.21
C ASP A 62 -4.57 -4.36 -3.80
N ILE A 63 -5.12 -5.06 -2.80
CA ILE A 63 -4.75 -6.45 -2.47
C ILE A 63 -5.82 -7.36 -3.07
N ILE A 64 -5.39 -8.30 -3.91
CA ILE A 64 -6.28 -9.14 -4.72
C ILE A 64 -6.05 -10.61 -4.37
N CYS A 65 -7.13 -11.30 -4.04
CA CYS A 65 -7.18 -12.75 -4.02
C CYS A 65 -7.71 -13.23 -5.37
N PRO A 66 -6.84 -13.85 -6.20
CA PRO A 66 -7.20 -14.25 -7.56
C PRO A 66 -8.16 -15.44 -7.53
N LYS A 67 -9.11 -15.45 -8.47
CA LYS A 67 -9.95 -16.62 -8.75
C LYS A 67 -9.13 -17.76 -9.35
N VAL A 68 -9.63 -18.99 -9.15
CA VAL A 68 -9.12 -20.13 -9.91
C VAL A 68 -9.91 -20.24 -11.20
N ASP A 69 -9.25 -19.95 -12.32
CA ASP A 69 -9.77 -20.27 -13.65
C ASP A 69 -9.28 -21.66 -14.07
N SER A 70 -9.99 -22.33 -14.98
CA SER A 70 -9.56 -23.63 -15.55
C SER A 70 -8.17 -23.60 -16.22
N LYS A 71 -7.62 -22.40 -16.45
CA LYS A 71 -6.28 -22.16 -17.00
C LYS A 71 -5.20 -21.96 -15.93
N THR A 72 -5.60 -21.66 -14.69
CA THR A 72 -4.68 -21.47 -13.58
C THR A 72 -4.29 -22.84 -13.05
N VAL A 73 -3.03 -23.24 -13.23
CA VAL A 73 -2.50 -24.50 -12.71
C VAL A 73 -2.33 -24.34 -11.19
N GLY A 74 -3.39 -24.58 -10.42
CA GLY A 74 -3.37 -24.43 -8.96
C GLY A 74 -4.74 -24.58 -8.32
N GLN A 75 -4.77 -24.93 -7.03
CA GLN A 75 -5.98 -24.93 -6.20
C GLN A 75 -6.26 -23.52 -5.68
N TYR A 76 -7.50 -23.24 -5.26
CA TYR A 76 -7.81 -21.94 -4.68
C TYR A 76 -7.20 -21.85 -3.28
N GLU A 77 -6.54 -20.73 -3.02
CA GLU A 77 -5.87 -20.51 -1.74
C GLU A 77 -6.76 -19.66 -0.84
N TYR A 78 -7.22 -20.26 0.25
CA TYR A 78 -8.10 -19.63 1.20
C TYR A 78 -7.29 -18.85 2.23
N TYR A 79 -7.50 -17.54 2.30
CA TYR A 79 -6.77 -16.66 3.20
C TYR A 79 -7.70 -15.70 3.95
N LYS A 80 -7.31 -15.39 5.19
CA LYS A 80 -7.84 -14.25 5.93
C LYS A 80 -6.69 -13.32 6.27
N LEU A 81 -6.77 -12.08 5.79
CA LEU A 81 -5.74 -11.07 5.98
C LEU A 81 -6.08 -10.17 7.15
N TYR A 82 -5.07 -9.87 7.96
CA TYR A 82 -5.22 -9.04 9.15
C TYR A 82 -4.15 -7.97 9.16
N MET A 83 -4.54 -6.74 9.50
CA MET A 83 -3.58 -5.73 9.97
C MET A 83 -3.17 -6.10 11.39
N VAL A 84 -1.86 -6.09 11.65
CA VAL A 84 -1.30 -6.47 12.94
C VAL A 84 -0.22 -5.50 13.39
N ASP A 85 0.07 -5.52 14.70
CA ASP A 85 1.22 -4.84 15.28
C ASP A 85 2.53 -5.54 14.89
N LYS A 86 3.65 -4.84 15.03
CA LYS A 86 4.99 -5.38 14.76
C LYS A 86 5.26 -6.71 15.49
N ASP A 87 5.00 -6.76 16.80
CA ASP A 87 5.21 -7.99 17.61
C ASP A 87 4.44 -9.20 17.08
N GLN A 88 3.25 -8.95 16.51
CA GLN A 88 2.39 -9.98 15.94
C GLN A 88 2.90 -10.43 14.57
N ALA A 89 3.42 -9.51 13.75
CA ALA A 89 4.06 -9.83 12.50
C ALA A 89 5.33 -10.67 12.71
N ASP A 90 6.20 -10.25 13.62
CA ASP A 90 7.46 -10.90 13.95
C ASP A 90 7.25 -12.34 14.47
N ARG A 91 6.17 -12.57 15.22
CA ARG A 91 5.81 -13.90 15.75
C ARG A 91 4.86 -14.68 14.84
N CYS A 92 4.38 -14.07 13.75
CA CYS A 92 3.32 -14.61 12.91
C CYS A 92 2.07 -15.05 13.71
N THR A 93 1.60 -14.22 14.65
CA THR A 93 0.46 -14.53 15.54
C THR A 93 -0.65 -13.49 15.44
N ILE A 94 -1.91 -13.95 15.51
CA ILE A 94 -3.10 -13.08 15.42
C ILE A 94 -3.90 -13.16 16.70
N LYS A 95 -4.13 -12.01 17.35
CA LYS A 95 -5.02 -11.89 18.51
C LYS A 95 -6.47 -12.04 18.07
N LYS A 96 -7.30 -12.72 18.88
CA LYS A 96 -8.73 -12.95 18.59
C LYS A 96 -9.56 -11.68 18.39
N LYS A 97 -9.08 -10.53 18.89
CA LYS A 97 -9.75 -9.23 18.76
C LYS A 97 -9.58 -8.61 17.36
N ASN A 98 -8.63 -9.07 16.55
CA ASN A 98 -8.35 -8.45 15.26
C ASN A 98 -9.44 -8.80 14.25
N THR A 99 -10.04 -7.77 13.67
CA THR A 99 -11.00 -7.91 12.56
C THR A 99 -10.24 -8.17 11.26
N PRO A 100 -10.65 -9.13 10.42
CA PRO A 100 -10.03 -9.36 9.13
C PRO A 100 -10.26 -8.17 8.18
N LEU A 101 -9.23 -7.79 7.42
CA LEU A 101 -9.30 -6.80 6.35
C LEU A 101 -9.97 -7.35 5.10
N LEU A 102 -9.57 -8.57 4.73
CA LEU A 102 -9.97 -9.26 3.52
C LEU A 102 -10.13 -10.75 3.83
N ASN A 103 -11.25 -11.32 3.40
CA ASN A 103 -11.54 -12.74 3.53
C ASN A 103 -11.64 -13.35 2.12
N CYS A 104 -10.68 -14.19 1.78
CA CYS A 104 -10.57 -14.86 0.49
C CYS A 104 -11.21 -16.23 0.62
N SER A 105 -12.53 -16.26 0.44
CA SER A 105 -13.35 -17.46 0.60
C SER A 105 -14.17 -17.83 -0.64
N ILE A 106 -14.08 -17.04 -1.71
CA ILE A 106 -14.92 -17.21 -2.91
C ILE A 106 -14.01 -17.56 -4.09
N PRO A 107 -13.98 -18.83 -4.52
CA PRO A 107 -13.05 -19.27 -5.57
C PRO A 107 -13.43 -18.83 -6.98
N GLN A 108 -14.71 -18.49 -7.23
CA GLN A 108 -15.20 -18.17 -8.58
C GLN A 108 -14.96 -16.72 -9.03
N GLN A 109 -14.54 -15.82 -8.14
CA GLN A 109 -14.36 -14.40 -8.47
C GLN A 109 -13.12 -13.81 -7.77
N ASP A 110 -12.55 -12.79 -8.40
CA ASP A 110 -11.49 -12.01 -7.78
C ASP A 110 -12.09 -11.21 -6.62
N VAL A 111 -11.55 -11.42 -5.42
CA VAL A 111 -11.92 -10.63 -4.24
C VAL A 111 -10.79 -9.66 -3.99
N LYS A 112 -11.10 -8.36 -3.88
CA LYS A 112 -10.08 -7.35 -3.64
C LYS A 112 -10.46 -6.38 -2.53
N PHE A 113 -9.44 -5.86 -1.87
CA PHE A 113 -9.54 -4.79 -0.89
C PHE A 113 -8.61 -3.65 -1.29
N THR A 114 -9.16 -2.43 -1.36
CA THR A 114 -8.39 -1.23 -1.68
C THR A 114 -8.03 -0.50 -0.39
N ILE A 115 -6.74 -0.48 -0.07
CA ILE A 115 -6.18 0.37 0.98
C ILE A 115 -6.03 1.77 0.41
N LYS A 116 -6.50 2.76 1.17
CA LYS A 116 -6.20 4.18 0.93
C LYS A 116 -5.30 4.63 2.07
N PHE A 117 -4.10 5.08 1.75
CA PHE A 117 -3.16 5.59 2.75
C PHE A 117 -3.59 7.01 3.12
N GLN A 118 -4.48 7.13 4.11
CA GLN A 118 -5.10 8.39 4.51
C GLN A 118 -4.98 8.55 6.02
N GLU A 119 -4.74 9.77 6.50
CA GLU A 119 -4.64 10.05 7.94
C GLU A 119 -5.97 9.93 8.67
N PHE A 120 -7.05 10.38 8.02
CA PHE A 120 -8.38 10.39 8.60
C PHE A 120 -9.31 9.55 7.76
N SER A 121 -9.92 8.54 8.36
CA SER A 121 -10.94 7.76 7.67
C SER A 121 -12.32 8.31 7.96
N PRO A 122 -13.15 8.61 6.94
CA PRO A 122 -14.55 8.95 7.18
C PRO A 122 -15.37 7.73 7.66
N ASN A 123 -14.82 6.52 7.54
CA ASN A 123 -15.42 5.30 8.06
C ASN A 123 -14.98 5.08 9.51
N ILE A 124 -15.94 4.86 10.42
CA ILE A 124 -15.69 4.61 11.85
C ILE A 124 -14.83 3.35 12.08
N CYS A 125 -14.96 2.36 11.20
CA CYS A 125 -14.13 1.15 11.20
C CYS A 125 -13.06 1.18 10.10
N GLY A 126 -12.76 2.38 9.59
CA GLY A 126 -11.79 2.58 8.52
C GLY A 126 -10.35 2.45 8.99
N LEU A 127 -9.45 2.31 8.02
CA LEU A 127 -8.02 2.31 8.29
C LEU A 127 -7.47 3.74 8.21
N GLU A 128 -6.58 4.05 9.15
CA GLU A 128 -5.90 5.33 9.29
C GLU A 128 -4.39 5.10 9.30
N PHE A 129 -3.68 5.88 8.49
CA PHE A 129 -2.26 5.75 8.24
C PHE A 129 -1.56 7.06 8.53
N GLN A 130 -0.47 7.00 9.28
CA GLN A 130 0.38 8.14 9.60
C GLN A 130 1.69 8.05 8.83
N GLU A 131 2.24 9.21 8.47
CA GLU A 131 3.58 9.27 7.91
C GLU A 131 4.63 8.73 8.89
N ASN A 132 5.69 8.12 8.34
CA ASN A 132 6.82 7.56 9.10
C ASN A 132 6.43 6.48 10.12
N LYS A 133 5.34 5.76 9.88
CA LYS A 133 4.89 4.64 10.71
C LYS A 133 4.78 3.36 9.89
N ASP A 134 5.25 2.27 10.47
CA ASP A 134 5.21 0.95 9.84
C ASP A 134 3.89 0.23 10.14
N TYR A 135 3.35 -0.43 9.11
CA TYR A 135 2.12 -1.20 9.16
C TYR A 135 2.36 -2.59 8.58
N TYR A 136 1.80 -3.62 9.21
CA TYR A 136 2.08 -5.01 8.89
C TYR A 136 0.79 -5.76 8.58
N ILE A 137 0.75 -6.42 7.42
CA ILE A 137 -0.36 -7.28 7.02
C ILE A 137 0.15 -8.71 6.95
N ILE A 138 -0.49 -9.61 7.69
CA ILE A 138 -0.18 -11.03 7.67
C ILE A 138 -1.45 -11.85 7.39
N TRP A 139 -1.27 -13.06 6.88
CA TRP A 139 -2.33 -14.05 6.83
C TRP A 139 -2.33 -14.88 8.11
N ALA A 140 -3.50 -15.39 8.50
CA ALA A 140 -3.58 -16.34 9.59
C ALA A 140 -3.31 -17.76 9.10
N ASN A 141 -2.25 -18.39 9.62
CA ASN A 141 -2.26 -19.84 9.79
C ASN A 141 -3.06 -20.13 11.07
N LEU A 142 -4.39 -20.14 10.99
CA LEU A 142 -5.19 -20.61 12.11
C LEU A 142 -4.92 -22.12 12.26
N PRO A 143 -4.51 -22.62 13.45
CA PRO A 143 -4.51 -24.04 13.71
C PRO A 143 -5.98 -24.51 13.66
N GLY A 144 -6.34 -25.13 12.54
CA GLY A 144 -7.73 -25.36 12.11
C GLY A 144 -8.07 -24.85 10.70
N PHE A 145 -7.07 -24.35 9.96
CA PHE A 145 -7.06 -24.22 8.49
C PHE A 145 -6.17 -25.28 7.81
N LEU A 146 -5.74 -26.31 8.54
CA LEU A 146 -5.92 -27.66 8.00
C LEU A 146 -7.40 -27.92 8.13
N TRP A 147 -8.09 -28.45 7.11
CA TRP A 147 -9.16 -29.43 7.31
C TRP A 147 -9.61 -29.94 5.94
N TYR A 148 -9.56 -31.28 5.79
CA TYR A 148 -10.30 -32.18 4.88
C TYR A 148 -10.62 -31.72 3.45
#